data_AF-A0A4Q6BUX2-F1
#
_entry.id   AF-A0A4Q6BUX2-F1
#
_cell.length_a   1.000
_cell.length_b   1.000
_cell.length_c   1.000
_cell.angle_alpha   90.00
_cell.angle_beta   90.00
_cell.angle_gamma   90.00
#
_symmetry.space_group_name_H-M   'P 1'
#
loop_
_entity.id
_entity.type
_entity.pdbx_description
1 polymer ?
#
loop_
_entity_poly.entity_id
_entity_poly.type
_entity_poly.pdbx_seq_one_letter_code
_entity_poly.pdbx_strand_id
1 'polypeptide(L)'
;MPNSSGGYVTRGLVLAVLLGCGPSTGVKPPSPPASPTATSPRSYRVRDATGPLLQYLERSSALSAEARVETFERLVVAANPDLFEPGVLSRGVKTWTGLDARLREVLPALENRREGIQRVSAQLATELATHDASFRRAFPDMKWSGTVVFTTSLDAFDGGLRPVKGETTLLFGVDKIVKIYGENARIGPLFHHELFHCYHTDVNATLEPTAESHGVLEPLWAEGLAVYVAATLNPDATPDQLTLRDPMTREVDAVQGRLAGELRGLLDDISEEGYRDFFLGAGQRADVPKRAGYLLGFRVAKHVATRTGRSLPELARLRRPELRGLVDEALAALAAGGS
;
A
#
# COMPACT_ATOMS: atom_id res chain seq x y z
N MET A 1 48.93 55.31 -26.54
CA MET A 1 50.08 55.64 -25.67
C MET A 1 49.52 56.36 -24.44
N PRO A 2 49.88 56.04 -23.17
CA PRO A 2 50.65 54.93 -22.56
C PRO A 2 49.73 53.90 -21.83
N ASN A 3 50.06 52.61 -21.66
CA ASN A 3 50.99 51.95 -20.69
C ASN A 3 50.55 52.08 -19.21
N SER A 4 50.59 51.11 -18.29
CA SER A 4 51.20 49.76 -18.20
C SER A 4 50.79 49.10 -16.88
N SER A 5 50.82 47.75 -16.80
CA SER A 5 51.42 46.87 -15.77
C SER A 5 50.67 45.52 -15.77
N GLY A 6 51.27 44.32 -15.83
CA GLY A 6 52.65 43.87 -15.61
C GLY A 6 52.66 42.82 -14.49
N GLY A 7 52.93 41.54 -14.79
CA GLY A 7 53.11 40.49 -13.78
C GLY A 7 53.24 39.08 -14.35
N TYR A 8 54.30 38.36 -13.96
CA TYR A 8 54.94 37.22 -14.63
C TYR A 8 54.48 35.80 -14.18
N VAL A 9 54.40 34.90 -15.16
CA VAL A 9 54.94 33.50 -15.30
C VAL A 9 55.40 32.70 -14.07
N THR A 10 54.89 31.46 -13.92
CA THR A 10 55.67 30.20 -13.68
C THR A 10 54.75 28.97 -13.84
N ARG A 11 54.89 28.18 -14.93
CA ARG A 11 55.57 26.85 -15.04
C ARG A 11 55.22 25.80 -13.96
N GLY A 12 54.58 24.71 -14.41
CA GLY A 12 54.50 23.41 -13.72
C GLY A 12 53.84 22.37 -14.64
N LEU A 13 54.62 21.76 -15.53
CA LEU A 13 55.04 20.35 -15.50
C LEU A 13 53.99 19.38 -16.11
N VAL A 14 54.17 19.10 -17.39
CA VAL A 14 53.56 17.97 -18.11
C VAL A 14 54.43 16.75 -17.86
N LEU A 15 53.89 15.75 -17.16
CA LEU A 15 54.55 14.44 -17.00
C LEU A 15 54.00 13.49 -18.07
N ALA A 16 54.82 13.24 -19.09
CA ALA A 16 54.63 12.13 -20.01
C ALA A 16 55.11 10.85 -19.35
N VAL A 17 54.21 9.89 -19.14
CA VAL A 17 54.54 8.53 -18.72
C VAL A 17 54.34 7.60 -19.91
N LEU A 18 55.47 7.11 -20.43
CA LEU A 18 55.55 6.02 -21.39
C LEU A 18 55.40 4.69 -20.64
N LEU A 19 54.28 4.00 -20.89
CA LEU A 19 54.06 2.58 -20.60
C LEU A 19 53.63 1.99 -21.95
N GLY A 20 54.40 1.14 -22.62
CA GLY A 20 54.75 -0.20 -22.16
C GLY A 20 53.79 -1.19 -22.82
N CYS A 21 54.05 -1.54 -24.09
CA CYS A 21 53.28 -2.56 -24.83
C CYS A 21 53.53 -3.93 -24.20
N GLY A 22 52.58 -4.43 -23.41
CA GLY A 22 52.45 -5.83 -23.02
C GLY A 22 51.42 -6.55 -23.90
N PRO A 23 51.54 -7.88 -24.11
CA PRO A 23 50.62 -8.63 -24.94
C PRO A 23 49.21 -8.67 -24.34
N SER A 24 48.23 -8.36 -25.19
CA SER A 24 46.79 -8.38 -24.91
C SER A 24 46.33 -9.76 -24.43
N THR A 25 46.02 -9.87 -23.14
CA THR A 25 45.20 -10.97 -22.63
C THR A 25 43.76 -10.60 -22.93
N GLY A 26 43.09 -11.40 -23.77
CA GLY A 26 41.71 -11.17 -24.19
C GLY A 26 40.74 -11.31 -23.02
N VAL A 27 40.52 -10.21 -22.31
CA VAL A 27 39.39 -10.06 -21.39
C VAL A 27 38.22 -9.54 -22.22
N LYS A 28 37.25 -10.42 -22.46
CA LYS A 28 35.97 -10.10 -23.10
C LYS A 28 35.31 -8.98 -22.28
N PRO A 29 34.93 -7.84 -22.89
CA PRO A 29 34.23 -6.78 -22.17
C PRO A 29 32.94 -7.35 -21.55
N PRO A 30 32.55 -6.90 -20.33
CA PRO A 30 31.31 -7.33 -19.72
C PRO A 30 30.16 -7.03 -20.69
N SER A 31 29.34 -8.05 -20.95
CA SER A 31 28.13 -7.89 -21.77
C SER A 31 27.31 -6.71 -21.23
N PRO A 32 26.74 -5.86 -22.10
CA PRO A 32 25.79 -4.85 -21.68
C PRO A 32 24.67 -5.52 -20.86
N PRO A 33 24.12 -4.85 -19.84
CA PRO A 33 23.00 -5.38 -19.07
C PRO A 33 21.90 -5.79 -20.05
N ALA A 34 21.41 -7.01 -19.91
CA ALA A 34 20.35 -7.53 -20.74
C ALA A 34 19.20 -6.52 -20.78
N SER A 35 18.76 -6.16 -21.98
CA SER A 35 17.52 -5.40 -22.18
C SER A 35 16.41 -6.03 -21.33
N PRO A 36 15.55 -5.22 -20.68
CA PRO A 36 14.51 -5.74 -19.81
C PRO A 36 13.69 -6.77 -20.59
N THR A 37 13.81 -8.02 -20.16
CA THR A 37 13.12 -9.15 -20.76
C THR A 37 11.63 -8.85 -20.71
N ALA A 38 10.93 -9.13 -21.80
CA ALA A 38 9.50 -8.87 -21.98
C ALA A 38 8.73 -9.22 -20.68
N THR A 39 8.16 -8.18 -20.05
CA THR A 39 7.34 -8.31 -18.87
C THR A 39 6.27 -9.34 -19.14
N SER A 40 6.21 -10.42 -18.36
CA SER A 40 5.10 -11.37 -18.45
C SER A 40 3.80 -10.57 -18.36
N PRO A 41 2.84 -10.79 -19.29
CA PRO A 41 1.62 -10.01 -19.31
C PRO A 41 0.89 -10.15 -17.97
N ARG A 42 0.35 -9.04 -17.47
CA ARG A 42 -0.46 -9.00 -16.25
C ARG A 42 -1.60 -10.03 -16.37
N SER A 43 -1.76 -10.85 -15.33
CA SER A 43 -2.84 -11.85 -15.25
C SER A 43 -4.21 -11.25 -14.94
N TYR A 44 -4.26 -10.00 -14.45
CA TYR A 44 -5.47 -9.28 -14.07
C TYR A 44 -5.83 -8.15 -15.05
N ARG A 45 -7.09 -7.72 -15.02
CA ARG A 45 -7.61 -6.59 -15.79
C ARG A 45 -7.46 -5.27 -15.02
N VAL A 46 -7.42 -4.16 -15.74
CA VAL A 46 -7.40 -2.81 -15.16
C VAL A 46 -8.57 -2.01 -15.71
N ARG A 47 -9.36 -1.38 -14.84
CA ARG A 47 -10.44 -0.43 -15.19
C ARG A 47 -10.15 0.89 -14.52
N ASP A 48 -9.87 1.91 -15.31
CA ASP A 48 -9.82 3.28 -14.81
C ASP A 48 -11.23 3.89 -14.84
N ALA A 49 -11.82 4.12 -13.66
CA ALA A 49 -13.13 4.73 -13.49
C ALA A 49 -13.05 6.18 -12.97
N THR A 50 -11.87 6.80 -12.97
CA THR A 50 -11.71 8.18 -12.44
C THR A 50 -12.15 9.25 -13.44
N GLY A 51 -12.20 8.95 -14.74
CA GLY A 51 -12.56 9.93 -15.79
C GLY A 51 -13.82 10.74 -15.49
N PRO A 52 -14.97 10.10 -15.16
CA PRO A 52 -16.18 10.82 -14.78
C PRO A 52 -16.05 11.69 -13.53
N LEU A 53 -15.25 11.26 -12.54
CA LEU A 53 -14.94 12.07 -11.35
C LEU A 53 -14.15 13.33 -11.73
N LEU A 54 -13.16 13.20 -12.62
CA LEU A 54 -12.38 14.35 -13.08
C LEU A 54 -13.26 15.37 -13.82
N GLN A 55 -14.17 14.89 -14.68
CA GLN A 55 -15.17 15.74 -15.33
C GLN A 55 -16.12 16.41 -14.34
N TYR A 56 -16.56 15.69 -13.30
CA TYR A 56 -17.36 16.26 -12.22
C TYR A 56 -16.60 17.39 -11.51
N LEU A 57 -15.34 17.16 -11.14
CA LEU A 57 -14.51 18.14 -10.44
C LEU A 57 -14.38 19.40 -11.31
N GLU A 58 -14.06 19.29 -12.60
CA GLU A 58 -13.98 20.41 -13.53
C GLU A 58 -15.23 21.32 -13.53
N ARG A 59 -16.43 20.74 -13.39
CA ARG A 59 -17.71 21.44 -13.55
C ARG A 59 -18.37 21.88 -12.25
N SER A 60 -17.95 21.36 -11.10
CA SER A 60 -18.69 21.48 -9.83
C SER A 60 -18.44 22.76 -9.04
N SER A 61 -17.33 23.47 -9.28
CA SER A 61 -16.90 24.59 -8.44
C SER A 61 -17.92 25.74 -8.36
N ALA A 62 -18.67 25.98 -9.43
CA ALA A 62 -19.67 27.05 -9.51
C ALA A 62 -21.10 26.59 -9.13
N LEU A 63 -21.32 25.31 -8.85
CA LEU A 63 -22.64 24.76 -8.57
C LEU A 63 -23.03 24.93 -7.10
N SER A 64 -24.34 25.01 -6.82
CA SER A 64 -24.89 24.90 -5.45
C SER A 64 -24.66 23.50 -4.87
N ALA A 65 -24.81 23.33 -3.56
CA ALA A 65 -24.62 22.02 -2.91
C ALA A 65 -25.55 20.94 -3.49
N GLU A 66 -26.81 21.27 -3.74
CA GLU A 66 -27.81 20.37 -4.31
C GLU A 66 -27.46 20.02 -5.76
N ALA A 67 -27.09 21.02 -6.56
CA ALA A 67 -26.68 20.82 -7.95
C ALA A 67 -25.38 20.01 -8.05
N ARG A 68 -24.47 20.10 -7.06
CA ARG A 68 -23.28 19.24 -6.97
C ARG A 68 -23.64 17.79 -6.75
N VAL A 69 -24.54 17.49 -5.81
CA VAL A 69 -25.02 16.11 -5.58
C VAL A 69 -25.64 15.54 -6.85
N GLU A 70 -26.61 16.24 -7.44
CA GLU A 70 -27.28 15.80 -8.66
C GLU A 70 -26.28 15.58 -9.82
N THR A 71 -25.34 16.51 -9.98
CA THR A 71 -24.29 16.40 -11.02
C THR A 71 -23.35 15.24 -10.75
N PHE A 72 -23.02 14.95 -9.49
CA PHE A 72 -22.19 13.80 -9.12
C PHE A 72 -22.91 12.49 -9.41
N GLU A 73 -24.18 12.37 -9.01
CA GLU A 73 -24.98 11.17 -9.27
C GLU A 73 -25.10 10.91 -10.77
N ARG A 74 -25.39 11.95 -11.56
CA ARG A 74 -25.56 11.85 -13.01
C ARG A 74 -24.25 11.55 -13.76
N LEU A 75 -23.12 12.13 -13.35
CA LEU A 75 -21.85 11.95 -14.07
C LEU A 75 -21.07 10.74 -13.57
N VAL A 76 -20.95 10.58 -12.25
CA VAL A 76 -20.03 9.62 -11.64
C VAL A 76 -20.74 8.32 -11.31
N VAL A 77 -21.85 8.39 -10.57
CA VAL A 77 -22.59 7.20 -10.13
C VAL A 77 -23.23 6.50 -11.32
N ALA A 78 -23.94 7.23 -12.18
CA ALA A 78 -24.59 6.63 -13.35
C ALA A 78 -23.60 6.01 -14.35
N ALA A 79 -22.36 6.51 -14.44
CA ALA A 79 -21.33 5.93 -15.29
C ALA A 79 -20.71 4.65 -14.71
N ASN A 80 -20.75 4.46 -13.39
CA ASN A 80 -20.14 3.32 -12.70
C ASN A 80 -21.01 2.81 -11.54
N PRO A 81 -22.28 2.46 -11.77
CA PRO A 81 -23.24 2.20 -10.68
C PRO A 81 -22.80 1.06 -9.76
N ASP A 82 -22.07 0.10 -10.30
CA ASP A 82 -21.52 -1.05 -9.58
C ASP A 82 -20.48 -0.69 -8.51
N LEU A 83 -19.80 0.45 -8.64
CA LEU A 83 -18.80 0.90 -7.67
C LEU A 83 -19.42 1.66 -6.49
N PHE A 84 -20.71 2.00 -6.56
CA PHE A 84 -21.44 2.73 -5.52
C PHE A 84 -22.48 1.87 -4.80
N GLU A 85 -22.46 0.56 -5.03
CA GLU A 85 -23.24 -0.39 -4.24
C GLU A 85 -22.82 -0.33 -2.76
N PRO A 86 -23.76 -0.50 -1.81
CA PRO A 86 -23.48 -0.35 -0.37
C PRO A 86 -22.28 -1.17 0.12
N GLY A 87 -22.19 -2.44 -0.32
CA GLY A 87 -21.12 -3.36 0.08
C GLY A 87 -19.73 -2.98 -0.44
N VAL A 88 -19.65 -2.13 -1.47
CA VAL A 88 -18.39 -1.63 -2.03
C VAL A 88 -17.85 -0.49 -1.17
N LEU A 89 -18.69 0.50 -0.87
CA LEU A 89 -18.32 1.68 -0.08
C LEU A 89 -18.26 1.40 1.42
N SER A 90 -18.94 0.36 1.91
CA SER A 90 -18.95 -0.01 3.32
C SER A 90 -19.11 -1.53 3.46
N ARG A 91 -18.02 -2.21 3.82
CA ARG A 91 -18.01 -3.67 4.02
C ARG A 91 -19.12 -4.07 5.01
N GLY A 92 -19.87 -5.13 4.67
CA GLY A 92 -20.95 -5.66 5.50
C GLY A 92 -22.29 -4.91 5.41
N VAL A 93 -22.35 -3.75 4.73
CA VAL A 93 -23.59 -2.99 4.56
C VAL A 93 -24.34 -3.50 3.33
N LYS A 94 -25.57 -3.98 3.52
CA LYS A 94 -26.43 -4.51 2.44
C LYS A 94 -27.35 -3.47 1.81
N THR A 95 -27.71 -2.41 2.55
CA THR A 95 -28.66 -1.39 2.10
C THR A 95 -28.10 0.01 2.34
N TRP A 96 -28.21 0.89 1.34
CA TRP A 96 -27.90 2.30 1.52
C TRP A 96 -29.15 3.06 1.96
N THR A 97 -29.11 3.64 3.15
CA THR A 97 -29.89 4.84 3.49
C THR A 97 -28.91 5.99 3.71
N GLY A 98 -28.68 6.85 2.71
CA GLY A 98 -27.85 8.05 2.90
C GLY A 98 -26.66 8.28 1.96
N LEU A 99 -26.67 7.76 0.72
CA LEU A 99 -25.66 8.16 -0.27
C LEU A 99 -25.64 9.69 -0.45
N ASP A 100 -26.80 10.33 -0.59
CA ASP A 100 -26.95 11.79 -0.64
C ASP A 100 -26.32 12.49 0.58
N ALA A 101 -26.57 12.00 1.80
CA ALA A 101 -25.96 12.55 3.01
C ALA A 101 -24.42 12.45 2.97
N ARG A 102 -23.88 11.29 2.55
CA ARG A 102 -22.44 11.11 2.37
C ARG A 102 -21.87 12.01 1.28
N LEU A 103 -22.58 12.19 0.17
CA LEU A 103 -22.17 13.10 -0.90
C LEU A 103 -22.08 14.53 -0.37
N ARG A 104 -23.10 15.01 0.35
CA ARG A 104 -23.07 16.35 0.95
C ARG A 104 -21.90 16.56 1.91
N GLU A 105 -21.53 15.52 2.65
CA GLU A 105 -20.36 15.55 3.54
C GLU A 105 -19.03 15.58 2.75
N VAL A 106 -18.89 14.72 1.75
CA VAL A 106 -17.58 14.42 1.13
C VAL A 106 -17.26 15.33 -0.05
N LEU A 107 -18.26 15.76 -0.84
CA LEU A 107 -18.04 16.53 -2.08
C LEU A 107 -17.24 17.83 -1.87
N PRO A 108 -17.47 18.66 -0.83
CA PRO A 108 -16.64 19.84 -0.59
C PRO A 108 -15.16 19.50 -0.39
N ALA A 109 -14.88 18.38 0.30
CA ALA A 109 -13.51 17.93 0.53
C ALA A 109 -12.86 17.35 -0.75
N LEU A 110 -13.63 16.73 -1.65
CA LEU A 110 -13.12 16.27 -2.95
C LEU A 110 -12.67 17.45 -3.82
N GLU A 111 -13.43 18.54 -3.83
CA GLU A 111 -13.07 19.74 -4.59
C GLU A 111 -11.75 20.34 -4.12
N ASN A 112 -11.55 20.41 -2.80
CA ASN A 112 -10.30 20.89 -2.20
C ASN A 112 -9.11 19.97 -2.50
N ARG A 113 -9.35 18.70 -2.85
CA ARG A 113 -8.33 17.70 -3.19
C ARG A 113 -8.18 17.48 -4.70
N ARG A 114 -8.80 18.32 -5.54
CA ARG A 114 -8.87 18.12 -7.01
C ARG A 114 -7.51 17.85 -7.64
N GLU A 115 -6.52 18.69 -7.37
CA GLU A 115 -5.21 18.55 -7.99
C GLU A 115 -4.50 17.27 -7.56
N GLY A 116 -4.56 16.92 -6.26
CA GLY A 116 -4.05 15.66 -5.76
C GLY A 116 -4.75 14.46 -6.41
N ILE A 117 -6.08 14.51 -6.59
CA ILE A 117 -6.86 13.44 -7.22
C ILE A 117 -6.42 13.26 -8.68
N GLN A 118 -6.24 14.36 -9.41
CA GLN A 118 -5.72 14.34 -10.78
C GLN A 118 -4.31 13.73 -10.85
N ARG A 119 -3.40 14.15 -9.94
CA ARG A 119 -2.03 13.63 -9.86
C ARG A 119 -2.01 12.12 -9.56
N VAL A 120 -2.71 11.69 -8.52
CA VAL A 120 -2.78 10.27 -8.13
C VAL A 120 -3.41 9.42 -9.23
N SER A 121 -4.48 9.89 -9.88
CA SER A 121 -5.08 9.18 -11.02
C SER A 121 -4.09 9.00 -12.17
N ALA A 122 -3.32 10.04 -12.50
CA ALA A 122 -2.30 9.96 -13.56
C ALA A 122 -1.12 9.04 -13.18
N GLN A 123 -0.69 9.04 -11.92
CA GLN A 123 0.33 8.12 -11.42
C GLN A 123 -0.13 6.67 -11.50
N LEU A 124 -1.36 6.37 -11.08
CA LEU A 124 -1.92 5.02 -11.14
C LEU A 124 -1.99 4.50 -12.58
N ALA A 125 -2.30 5.36 -13.56
CA ALA A 125 -2.32 4.97 -14.96
C ALA A 125 -0.91 4.69 -15.53
N THR A 126 0.11 5.41 -15.08
CA THR A 126 1.46 5.36 -15.67
C THR A 126 2.44 4.43 -14.93
N GLU A 127 2.36 4.33 -13.60
CA GLU A 127 3.33 3.59 -12.80
C GLU A 127 2.90 2.15 -12.50
N LEU A 128 1.63 1.79 -12.73
CA LEU A 128 1.08 0.47 -12.41
C LEU A 128 1.92 -0.67 -12.99
N ALA A 129 2.37 -0.56 -14.24
CA ALA A 129 3.16 -1.59 -14.89
C ALA A 129 4.53 -1.79 -14.21
N THR A 130 5.13 -0.70 -13.72
CA THR A 130 6.42 -0.73 -13.01
C THR A 130 6.26 -1.43 -11.67
N HIS A 131 5.25 -1.06 -10.89
CA HIS A 131 4.99 -1.65 -9.58
C HIS A 131 4.55 -3.12 -9.69
N ASP A 132 3.76 -3.49 -10.70
CA ASP A 132 3.44 -4.89 -11.00
C ASP A 132 4.70 -5.70 -11.33
N ALA A 133 5.59 -5.15 -12.16
CA ALA A 133 6.83 -5.83 -12.52
C ALA A 133 7.75 -6.05 -11.30
N SER A 134 7.85 -5.09 -10.37
CA SER A 134 8.59 -5.31 -9.11
C SER A 134 7.94 -6.35 -8.23
N PHE A 135 6.61 -6.31 -8.10
CA PHE A 135 5.87 -7.29 -7.32
C PHE A 135 6.07 -8.72 -7.87
N ARG A 136 5.91 -8.92 -9.18
CA ARG A 136 6.07 -10.23 -9.82
C ARG A 136 7.50 -10.78 -9.77
N ARG A 137 8.52 -9.92 -9.63
CA ARG A 137 9.89 -10.40 -9.36
C ARG A 137 9.99 -11.06 -7.99
N ALA A 138 9.27 -10.55 -6.98
CA ALA A 138 9.25 -11.12 -5.65
C ALA A 138 8.31 -12.33 -5.54
N PHE A 139 7.23 -12.34 -6.33
CA PHE A 139 6.19 -13.38 -6.33
C PHE A 139 5.94 -13.90 -7.77
N PRO A 140 6.89 -14.64 -8.36
CA PRO A 140 6.82 -15.06 -9.76
C PRO A 140 5.69 -16.06 -10.04
N ASP A 141 5.14 -16.66 -9.00
CA ASP A 141 4.09 -17.67 -9.07
C ASP A 141 2.68 -17.10 -8.82
N MET A 142 2.52 -15.77 -8.73
CA MET A 142 1.22 -15.11 -8.59
C MET A 142 0.29 -15.45 -9.76
N LYS A 143 -0.90 -15.96 -9.45
CA LYS A 143 -1.91 -16.39 -10.44
C LYS A 143 -3.15 -15.51 -10.49
N TRP A 144 -3.33 -14.62 -9.52
CA TRP A 144 -4.52 -13.80 -9.38
C TRP A 144 -4.88 -13.08 -10.69
N SER A 145 -6.13 -13.26 -11.12
CA SER A 145 -6.63 -12.82 -12.43
C SER A 145 -7.89 -11.97 -12.35
N GLY A 146 -8.10 -11.31 -11.20
CA GLY A 146 -9.24 -10.43 -10.96
C GLY A 146 -9.16 -9.10 -11.71
N THR A 147 -9.84 -8.09 -11.18
CA THR A 147 -9.85 -6.74 -11.75
C THR A 147 -9.29 -5.74 -10.74
N VAL A 148 -8.40 -4.87 -11.19
CA VAL A 148 -7.95 -3.67 -10.48
C VAL A 148 -8.75 -2.48 -10.98
N VAL A 149 -9.36 -1.71 -10.08
CA VAL A 149 -10.15 -0.52 -10.44
C VAL A 149 -9.66 0.70 -9.70
N PHE A 150 -9.50 1.80 -10.44
CA PHE A 150 -9.23 3.13 -9.88
C PHE A 150 -10.54 3.93 -9.86
N THR A 151 -10.93 4.44 -8.69
CA THR A 151 -12.23 5.10 -8.51
C THR A 151 -12.17 6.15 -7.39
N THR A 152 -13.24 6.93 -7.21
CA THR A 152 -13.51 7.57 -5.92
C THR A 152 -14.14 6.56 -4.96
N SER A 153 -13.70 6.59 -3.71
CA SER A 153 -14.24 5.80 -2.62
C SER A 153 -15.22 6.60 -1.75
N LEU A 154 -15.48 7.86 -2.07
CA LEU A 154 -16.18 8.81 -1.19
C LEU A 154 -15.61 8.79 0.23
N ASP A 155 -14.28 8.88 0.34
CA ASP A 155 -13.50 8.77 1.57
C ASP A 155 -13.62 7.42 2.33
N ALA A 156 -14.14 6.36 1.70
CA ALA A 156 -14.32 5.06 2.35
C ALA A 156 -13.01 4.28 2.53
N PHE A 157 -12.20 4.19 1.48
CA PHE A 157 -11.03 3.32 1.43
C PHE A 157 -9.98 3.89 0.47
N ASP A 158 -8.71 3.73 0.80
CA ASP A 158 -7.57 4.02 -0.08
C ASP A 158 -7.23 2.83 -0.96
N GLY A 159 -7.28 1.62 -0.40
CA GLY A 159 -7.05 0.34 -1.07
C GLY A 159 -7.94 -0.77 -0.51
N GLY A 160 -8.05 -1.87 -1.25
CA GLY A 160 -8.56 -3.13 -0.71
C GLY A 160 -9.40 -3.96 -1.68
N LEU A 161 -9.41 -5.26 -1.41
CA LEU A 161 -10.30 -6.21 -2.07
C LEU A 161 -11.76 -5.97 -1.67
N ARG A 162 -12.67 -5.94 -2.65
CA ARG A 162 -14.13 -5.84 -2.47
C ARG A 162 -14.84 -6.70 -3.51
N PRO A 163 -16.02 -7.27 -3.17
CA PRO A 163 -16.89 -7.86 -4.19
C PRO A 163 -17.53 -6.73 -5.01
N VAL A 164 -17.35 -6.77 -6.34
CA VAL A 164 -18.05 -5.90 -7.29
C VAL A 164 -18.73 -6.80 -8.30
N LYS A 165 -20.06 -6.76 -8.40
CA LYS A 165 -20.85 -7.69 -9.24
C LYS A 165 -20.52 -9.18 -9.00
N GLY A 166 -20.18 -9.54 -7.76
CA GLY A 166 -19.80 -10.90 -7.39
C GLY A 166 -18.36 -11.31 -7.74
N GLU A 167 -17.56 -10.42 -8.34
CA GLU A 167 -16.12 -10.66 -8.58
C GLU A 167 -15.25 -9.99 -7.52
N THR A 168 -14.25 -10.71 -7.02
CA THR A 168 -13.21 -10.14 -6.15
C THR A 168 -12.39 -9.12 -6.94
N THR A 169 -12.53 -7.85 -6.56
CA THR A 169 -11.98 -6.70 -7.26
C THR A 169 -11.07 -5.92 -6.32
N LEU A 170 -9.86 -5.59 -6.77
CA LEU A 170 -8.96 -4.71 -6.03
C LEU A 170 -9.27 -3.26 -6.36
N LEU A 171 -9.72 -2.47 -5.38
CA LEU A 171 -10.11 -1.08 -5.58
C LEU A 171 -9.07 -0.13 -5.00
N PHE A 172 -8.78 0.95 -5.71
CA PHE A 172 -8.02 2.09 -5.19
C PHE A 172 -8.87 3.35 -5.22
N GLY A 173 -9.09 3.93 -4.05
CA GLY A 173 -9.86 5.16 -3.85
C GLY A 173 -8.98 6.39 -3.95
N VAL A 174 -8.92 7.03 -5.12
CA VAL A 174 -7.98 8.14 -5.39
C VAL A 174 -8.15 9.32 -4.44
N ASP A 175 -9.37 9.58 -4.01
CA ASP A 175 -9.72 10.63 -3.06
C ASP A 175 -9.20 10.34 -1.65
N LYS A 176 -9.33 9.09 -1.20
CA LYS A 176 -8.86 8.67 0.11
C LYS A 176 -7.33 8.55 0.13
N ILE A 177 -6.72 8.12 -0.98
CA ILE A 177 -5.26 8.12 -1.14
C ILE A 177 -4.73 9.54 -0.93
N VAL A 178 -5.29 10.54 -1.60
CA VAL A 178 -4.87 11.95 -1.44
C VAL A 178 -5.09 12.43 0.00
N LYS A 179 -6.23 12.08 0.60
CA LYS A 179 -6.53 12.43 2.00
C LYS A 179 -5.51 11.85 2.99
N ILE A 180 -5.02 10.64 2.73
CA ILE A 180 -4.13 9.92 3.66
C ILE A 180 -2.65 10.23 3.41
N TYR A 181 -2.22 10.19 2.14
CA TYR A 181 -0.80 10.22 1.76
C TYR A 181 -0.39 11.57 1.15
N GLY A 182 -1.34 12.51 1.04
CA GLY A 182 -1.13 13.82 0.46
C GLY A 182 -1.13 13.82 -1.07
N GLU A 183 -0.95 15.00 -1.64
CA GLU A 183 -1.03 15.22 -3.09
C GLU A 183 0.18 14.69 -3.88
N ASN A 184 1.28 14.41 -3.17
CA ASN A 184 2.52 13.83 -3.70
C ASN A 184 2.67 12.37 -3.24
N ALA A 185 1.56 11.68 -3.03
CA ALA A 185 1.54 10.29 -2.60
C ALA A 185 2.46 9.43 -3.48
N ARG A 186 3.29 8.59 -2.85
CA ARG A 186 4.02 7.52 -3.54
C ARG A 186 3.14 6.29 -3.49
N ILE A 187 2.57 5.90 -4.63
CA ILE A 187 1.58 4.81 -4.70
C ILE A 187 2.21 3.41 -4.60
N GLY A 188 3.51 3.25 -4.86
CA GLY A 188 4.20 1.95 -4.87
C GLY A 188 4.03 1.13 -3.58
N PRO A 189 4.28 1.70 -2.38
CA PRO A 189 4.03 1.01 -1.10
C PRO A 189 2.59 0.51 -0.93
N LEU A 190 1.58 1.37 -1.13
CA LEU A 190 0.18 0.97 -1.05
C LEU A 190 -0.16 -0.09 -2.10
N PHE A 191 0.33 0.07 -3.32
CA PHE A 191 0.09 -0.87 -4.39
C PHE A 191 0.68 -2.26 -4.11
N HIS A 192 1.90 -2.35 -3.59
CA HIS A 192 2.51 -3.61 -3.18
C HIS A 192 1.79 -4.24 -1.98
N HIS A 193 1.32 -3.43 -1.01
CA HIS A 193 0.51 -3.91 0.10
C HIS A 193 -0.77 -4.58 -0.42
N GLU A 194 -1.49 -3.93 -1.32
CA GLU A 194 -2.75 -4.42 -1.85
C GLU A 194 -2.61 -5.60 -2.82
N LEU A 195 -1.60 -5.59 -3.70
CA LEU A 195 -1.29 -6.76 -4.52
C LEU A 195 -0.87 -7.97 -3.67
N PHE A 196 -0.22 -7.72 -2.52
CA PHE A 196 0.10 -8.80 -1.61
C PHE A 196 -1.15 -9.48 -1.08
N HIS A 197 -2.21 -8.76 -0.73
CA HIS A 197 -3.47 -9.38 -0.33
C HIS A 197 -4.05 -10.29 -1.42
N CYS A 198 -3.98 -9.89 -2.70
CA CYS A 198 -4.37 -10.75 -3.82
C CYS A 198 -3.53 -12.04 -3.87
N TYR A 199 -2.21 -11.92 -3.78
CA TYR A 199 -1.30 -13.07 -3.78
C TYR A 199 -1.51 -13.98 -2.56
N HIS A 200 -1.67 -13.39 -1.39
CA HIS A 200 -1.80 -14.10 -0.13
C HIS A 200 -3.07 -14.94 -0.09
N THR A 201 -4.16 -14.42 -0.69
CA THR A 201 -5.41 -15.17 -0.91
C THR A 201 -5.18 -16.40 -1.79
N ASP A 202 -4.46 -16.26 -2.91
CA ASP A 202 -4.18 -17.37 -3.83
C ASP A 202 -3.39 -18.51 -3.15
N VAL A 203 -2.37 -18.15 -2.37
CA VAL A 203 -1.45 -19.14 -1.78
C VAL A 203 -1.87 -19.58 -0.38
N ASN A 204 -2.80 -18.86 0.27
CA ASN A 204 -3.17 -19.07 1.66
C ASN A 204 -4.61 -18.63 1.99
N ALA A 205 -5.58 -19.19 1.26
CA ALA A 205 -7.01 -18.91 1.43
C ALA A 205 -7.56 -19.10 2.86
N THR A 206 -6.87 -19.85 3.72
CA THR A 206 -7.27 -20.04 5.13
C THR A 206 -7.07 -18.80 6.00
N LEU A 207 -6.40 -17.77 5.51
CA LEU A 207 -6.15 -16.51 6.22
C LEU A 207 -7.10 -15.38 5.81
N GLU A 208 -7.97 -15.59 4.83
CA GLU A 208 -9.02 -14.61 4.53
C GLU A 208 -9.99 -14.53 5.72
N PRO A 209 -10.24 -13.33 6.27
CA PRO A 209 -11.28 -13.16 7.27
C PRO A 209 -12.64 -13.51 6.65
N THR A 210 -13.20 -14.64 7.03
CA THR A 210 -14.60 -14.94 6.78
C THR A 210 -15.46 -14.20 7.80
N ALA A 211 -16.76 -14.04 7.54
CA ALA A 211 -17.71 -13.51 8.53
C ALA A 211 -17.80 -14.39 9.81
N GLU A 212 -17.11 -15.53 9.83
CA GLU A 212 -17.08 -16.51 10.91
C GLU A 212 -15.67 -16.65 11.52
N SER A 213 -14.65 -15.99 10.95
CA SER A 213 -13.25 -16.06 11.40
C SER A 213 -12.72 -14.66 11.71
N HIS A 214 -13.23 -14.07 12.79
CA HIS A 214 -12.78 -12.77 13.29
C HIS A 214 -11.63 -12.89 14.31
N GLY A 215 -10.79 -13.91 14.15
CA GLY A 215 -9.65 -14.10 15.05
C GLY A 215 -8.59 -13.02 14.90
N VAL A 216 -7.70 -12.93 15.89
CA VAL A 216 -6.63 -11.93 15.92
C VAL A 216 -5.38 -12.36 15.13
N LEU A 217 -5.06 -13.66 15.13
CA LEU A 217 -3.83 -14.18 14.50
C LEU A 217 -3.80 -13.88 13.00
N GLU A 218 -4.85 -14.23 12.30
CA GLU A 218 -4.96 -14.12 10.84
C GLU A 218 -4.79 -12.68 10.35
N PRO A 219 -5.56 -11.68 10.84
CA PRO A 219 -5.36 -10.28 10.44
C PRO A 219 -4.04 -9.70 10.94
N LEU A 220 -3.53 -10.12 12.11
CA LEU A 220 -2.19 -9.69 12.58
C LEU A 220 -1.11 -10.10 11.58
N TRP A 221 -1.17 -11.34 11.12
CA TRP A 221 -0.23 -11.86 10.13
C TRP A 221 -0.47 -11.27 8.73
N ALA A 222 -1.72 -11.25 8.25
CA ALA A 222 -2.04 -10.82 6.89
C ALA A 222 -1.70 -9.34 6.67
N GLU A 223 -2.17 -8.45 7.55
CA GLU A 223 -1.88 -7.01 7.45
C GLU A 223 -0.41 -6.72 7.75
N GLY A 224 0.15 -7.38 8.78
CA GLY A 224 1.55 -7.22 9.16
C GLY A 224 2.53 -7.63 8.07
N LEU A 225 2.29 -8.78 7.45
CA LEU A 225 3.10 -9.28 6.34
C LEU A 225 2.92 -8.41 5.08
N ALA A 226 1.72 -7.91 4.80
CA ALA A 226 1.49 -6.98 3.70
C ALA A 226 2.32 -5.69 3.87
N VAL A 227 2.38 -5.13 5.09
CA VAL A 227 3.24 -3.98 5.41
C VAL A 227 4.71 -4.34 5.27
N TYR A 228 5.13 -5.53 5.73
CA TYR A 228 6.52 -5.98 5.60
C TYR A 228 6.94 -6.17 4.13
N VAL A 229 6.06 -6.71 3.29
CA VAL A 229 6.28 -6.85 1.85
C VAL A 229 6.39 -5.47 1.19
N ALA A 230 5.47 -4.56 1.49
CA ALA A 230 5.52 -3.20 0.99
C ALA A 230 6.83 -2.48 1.37
N ALA A 231 7.29 -2.64 2.62
CA ALA A 231 8.57 -2.09 3.09
C ALA A 231 9.77 -2.75 2.38
N THR A 232 9.76 -4.07 2.21
CA THR A 232 10.84 -4.81 1.54
C THR A 232 11.01 -4.39 0.09
N LEU A 233 9.89 -4.16 -0.62
CA LEU A 233 9.92 -3.76 -2.04
C LEU A 233 10.09 -2.25 -2.25
N ASN A 234 10.01 -1.46 -1.18
CA ASN A 234 10.19 -0.01 -1.21
C ASN A 234 11.09 0.43 -0.04
N PRO A 235 12.41 0.15 -0.10
CA PRO A 235 13.32 0.39 1.03
C PRO A 235 13.42 1.86 1.47
N ASP A 236 13.10 2.80 0.55
CA ASP A 236 13.10 4.24 0.82
C ASP A 236 11.70 4.78 1.22
N ALA A 237 10.73 3.91 1.50
CA ALA A 237 9.41 4.33 1.94
C ALA A 237 9.44 4.81 3.40
N THR A 238 8.75 5.91 3.68
CA THR A 238 8.55 6.38 5.06
C THR A 238 7.50 5.54 5.78
N PRO A 239 7.46 5.53 7.12
CA PRO A 239 6.41 4.83 7.87
C PRO A 239 4.99 5.23 7.42
N ASP A 240 4.73 6.53 7.22
CA ASP A 240 3.43 7.01 6.75
C ASP A 240 3.04 6.41 5.39
N GLN A 241 4.00 6.25 4.47
CA GLN A 241 3.79 5.62 3.16
C GLN A 241 3.50 4.13 3.27
N LEU A 242 3.93 3.48 4.36
CA LEU A 242 3.67 2.08 4.67
C LEU A 242 2.37 1.88 5.48
N THR A 243 1.51 2.89 5.54
CA THR A 243 0.28 2.91 6.36
C THR A 243 0.55 2.93 7.88
N LEU A 244 1.81 3.08 8.28
CA LEU A 244 2.27 3.14 9.67
C LEU A 244 2.40 4.61 10.10
N ARG A 245 1.26 5.24 10.39
CA ARG A 245 1.18 6.70 10.55
C ARG A 245 1.49 7.22 11.94
N ASP A 246 2.01 8.44 12.01
CA ASP A 246 1.98 9.23 13.24
C ASP A 246 0.55 9.77 13.55
N PRO A 247 0.16 9.94 14.83
CA PRO A 247 0.92 9.61 16.04
C PRO A 247 0.87 8.12 16.42
N MET A 248 0.15 7.27 15.66
CA MET A 248 -0.05 5.85 16.01
C MET A 248 1.27 5.12 16.27
N THR A 249 2.31 5.34 15.47
CA THR A 249 3.62 4.71 15.69
C THR A 249 4.21 5.05 17.05
N ARG A 250 4.26 6.34 17.41
CA ARG A 250 4.74 6.81 18.72
C ARG A 250 3.87 6.31 19.87
N GLU A 251 2.56 6.32 19.69
CA GLU A 251 1.61 5.83 20.71
C GLU A 251 1.77 4.33 20.95
N VAL A 252 1.93 3.53 19.89
CA VAL A 252 2.17 2.09 20.01
C VAL A 252 3.54 1.82 20.63
N ASP A 253 4.58 2.57 20.26
CA ASP A 253 5.92 2.41 20.85
C ASP A 253 5.93 2.59 22.36
N ALA A 254 5.15 3.55 22.87
CA ALA A 254 5.04 3.82 24.30
C ALA A 254 4.40 2.66 25.09
N VAL A 255 3.59 1.80 24.45
CA VAL A 255 2.84 0.72 25.11
C VAL A 255 3.04 -0.66 24.47
N GLN A 256 4.04 -0.81 23.59
CA GLN A 256 4.21 -2.01 22.78
C GLN A 256 4.24 -3.28 23.62
N GLY A 257 5.03 -3.30 24.70
CA GLY A 257 5.21 -4.52 25.49
C GLY A 257 3.89 -5.05 26.06
N ARG A 258 3.03 -4.13 26.53
CA ARG A 258 1.68 -4.45 27.01
C ARG A 258 0.80 -4.96 25.88
N LEU A 259 0.73 -4.26 24.75
CA LEU A 259 -0.11 -4.65 23.62
C LEU A 259 0.31 -5.98 23.01
N ALA A 260 1.61 -6.26 22.96
CA ALA A 260 2.15 -7.54 22.47
C ALA A 260 1.76 -8.68 23.42
N GLY A 261 1.87 -8.48 24.74
CA GLY A 261 1.41 -9.46 25.73
C GLY A 261 -0.10 -9.73 25.65
N GLU A 262 -0.90 -8.68 25.40
CA GLU A 262 -2.34 -8.80 25.20
C GLU A 262 -2.69 -9.58 23.93
N LEU A 263 -2.13 -9.18 22.77
CA LEU A 263 -2.33 -9.90 21.50
C LEU A 263 -1.94 -11.38 21.60
N ARG A 264 -0.90 -11.70 22.37
CA ARG A 264 -0.46 -13.08 22.61
C ARG A 264 -1.56 -13.92 23.26
N GLY A 265 -2.28 -13.35 24.21
CA GLY A 265 -3.45 -13.98 24.85
C GLY A 265 -4.65 -14.15 23.92
N LEU A 266 -4.71 -13.40 22.81
CA LEU A 266 -5.81 -13.38 21.86
C LEU A 266 -5.56 -14.20 20.58
N LEU A 267 -4.40 -14.86 20.43
CA LEU A 267 -4.04 -15.56 19.18
C LEU A 267 -4.99 -16.70 18.78
N ASP A 268 -5.70 -17.27 19.76
CA ASP A 268 -6.70 -18.31 19.55
C ASP A 268 -8.13 -17.80 19.79
N ASP A 269 -8.28 -16.51 20.09
CA ASP A 269 -9.59 -15.85 20.15
C ASP A 269 -10.12 -15.63 18.72
N ILE A 270 -11.41 -15.88 18.54
CA ILE A 270 -12.16 -15.73 17.28
C ILE A 270 -13.21 -14.61 17.36
N SER A 271 -13.17 -13.80 18.42
CA SER A 271 -14.11 -12.70 18.67
C SER A 271 -13.90 -11.49 17.76
N GLU A 272 -15.01 -10.90 17.30
CA GLU A 272 -14.98 -9.63 16.56
C GLU A 272 -14.35 -8.47 17.36
N GLU A 273 -14.34 -8.55 18.69
CA GLU A 273 -13.88 -7.50 19.58
C GLU A 273 -12.37 -7.30 19.46
N GLY A 274 -11.59 -8.38 19.51
CA GLY A 274 -10.14 -8.34 19.32
C GLY A 274 -9.76 -7.77 17.95
N TYR A 275 -10.46 -8.19 16.90
CA TYR A 275 -10.28 -7.64 15.56
C TYR A 275 -10.60 -6.13 15.52
N ARG A 276 -11.77 -5.73 16.03
CA ARG A 276 -12.24 -4.35 16.01
C ARG A 276 -11.27 -3.42 16.74
N ASP A 277 -10.78 -3.81 17.90
CA ASP A 277 -10.00 -2.93 18.76
C ASP A 277 -8.56 -2.72 18.24
N PHE A 278 -7.95 -3.74 17.61
CA PHE A 278 -6.58 -3.64 17.11
C PHE A 278 -6.45 -3.22 15.65
N PHE A 279 -7.43 -3.52 14.79
CA PHE A 279 -7.28 -3.35 13.33
C PHE A 279 -8.18 -2.28 12.72
N LEU A 280 -9.29 -1.91 13.36
CA LEU A 280 -10.21 -0.92 12.81
C LEU A 280 -9.93 0.49 13.34
N GLY A 281 -10.07 1.49 12.46
CA GLY A 281 -10.02 2.90 12.87
C GLY A 281 -11.14 3.31 13.83
N ALA A 282 -12.25 2.55 13.82
CA ALA A 282 -13.42 2.75 14.69
C ALA A 282 -13.40 1.87 15.96
N GLY A 283 -12.23 1.33 16.34
CA GLY A 283 -12.07 0.59 17.61
C GLY A 283 -12.62 1.38 18.80
N GLN A 284 -13.20 0.70 19.78
CA GLN A 284 -13.90 1.38 20.90
C GLN A 284 -12.98 1.64 22.09
N ARG A 285 -11.84 0.96 22.15
CA ARG A 285 -10.86 1.13 23.22
C ARG A 285 -10.04 2.40 23.06
N ALA A 286 -9.91 3.13 24.17
CA ALA A 286 -9.11 4.35 24.27
C ALA A 286 -7.64 4.05 24.64
N ASP A 287 -7.39 2.91 25.28
CA ASP A 287 -6.05 2.47 25.68
C ASP A 287 -5.28 1.74 24.57
N VAL A 288 -5.92 1.47 23.44
CA VAL A 288 -5.33 0.85 22.24
C VAL A 288 -5.26 1.90 21.13
N PRO A 289 -4.06 2.30 20.68
CA PRO A 289 -3.92 3.19 19.53
C PRO A 289 -4.64 2.61 18.31
N LYS A 290 -5.33 3.46 17.55
CA LYS A 290 -6.13 3.00 16.41
C LYS A 290 -5.24 2.30 15.39
N ARG A 291 -5.65 1.12 14.93
CA ARG A 291 -4.90 0.28 13.98
C ARG A 291 -3.52 -0.20 14.50
N ALA A 292 -3.31 -0.27 15.82
CA ALA A 292 -2.06 -0.76 16.41
C ALA A 292 -1.61 -2.13 15.87
N GLY A 293 -2.56 -2.98 15.48
CA GLY A 293 -2.30 -4.29 14.87
C GLY A 293 -1.43 -4.22 13.61
N TYR A 294 -1.47 -3.12 12.84
CA TYR A 294 -0.63 -2.95 11.65
C TYR A 294 0.86 -2.86 12.00
N LEU A 295 1.21 -2.02 12.99
CA LEU A 295 2.60 -1.84 13.40
C LEU A 295 3.14 -3.07 14.14
N LEU A 296 2.33 -3.63 15.05
CA LEU A 296 2.69 -4.85 15.77
C LEU A 296 2.83 -6.05 14.81
N GLY A 297 1.90 -6.20 13.87
CA GLY A 297 1.96 -7.22 12.82
C GLY A 297 3.19 -7.06 11.92
N PHE A 298 3.54 -5.83 11.52
CA PHE A 298 4.76 -5.55 10.76
C PHE A 298 6.01 -6.00 11.51
N ARG A 299 6.11 -5.69 12.81
CA ARG A 299 7.22 -6.10 13.66
C ARG A 299 7.29 -7.62 13.82
N VAL A 300 6.13 -8.27 14.00
CA VAL A 300 6.01 -9.73 14.02
C VAL A 300 6.51 -10.34 12.71
N ALA A 301 6.01 -9.87 11.56
CA ALA A 301 6.41 -10.38 10.25
C ALA A 301 7.92 -10.22 10.01
N LYS A 302 8.47 -9.05 10.35
CA LYS A 302 9.91 -8.78 10.28
C LYS A 302 10.71 -9.72 11.20
N HIS A 303 10.28 -9.90 12.44
CA HIS A 303 10.92 -10.81 13.39
C HIS A 303 10.96 -12.24 12.85
N VAL A 304 9.81 -12.76 12.38
CA VAL A 304 9.71 -14.11 11.82
C VAL A 304 10.60 -14.26 10.58
N ALA A 305 10.61 -13.28 9.68
CA ALA A 305 11.47 -13.29 8.50
C ALA A 305 12.95 -13.36 8.87
N THR A 306 13.41 -12.48 9.77
CA THR A 306 14.80 -12.46 10.24
C THR A 306 15.18 -13.75 10.96
N ARG A 307 14.30 -14.26 11.83
CA ARG A 307 14.57 -15.45 12.65
C ARG A 307 14.65 -16.72 11.82
N THR A 308 13.78 -16.87 10.82
CA THR A 308 13.68 -18.10 10.02
C THR A 308 14.52 -18.06 8.75
N GLY A 309 14.90 -16.88 8.26
CA GLY A 309 15.58 -16.72 6.97
C GLY A 309 14.69 -17.01 5.76
N ARG A 310 13.38 -17.15 5.95
CA ARG A 310 12.41 -17.45 4.88
C ARG A 310 12.23 -16.25 3.94
N SER A 311 12.09 -16.57 2.65
CA SER A 311 11.73 -15.61 1.60
C SER A 311 10.27 -15.14 1.71
N LEU A 312 9.93 -14.04 1.03
CA LEU A 312 8.54 -13.52 1.06
C LEU A 312 7.50 -14.56 0.58
N PRO A 313 7.72 -15.34 -0.49
CA PRO A 313 6.80 -16.42 -0.88
C PRO A 313 6.65 -17.51 0.18
N GLU A 314 7.72 -17.86 0.90
CA GLU A 314 7.66 -18.87 1.96
C GLU A 314 6.90 -18.36 3.18
N LEU A 315 7.07 -17.09 3.55
CA LEU A 315 6.32 -16.45 4.64
C LEU A 315 4.82 -16.39 4.32
N ALA A 316 4.44 -16.04 3.09
CA ALA A 316 3.04 -15.98 2.66
C ALA A 316 2.31 -17.33 2.76
N ARG A 317 3.05 -18.44 2.80
CA ARG A 317 2.50 -19.81 2.89
C ARG A 317 2.43 -20.37 4.30
N LEU A 318 2.86 -19.62 5.31
CA LEU A 318 2.79 -20.05 6.70
C LEU A 318 1.31 -20.29 7.10
N ARG A 319 1.04 -21.45 7.68
CA ARG A 319 -0.30 -21.87 8.14
C ARG A 319 -0.24 -22.33 9.58
N ARG A 320 -1.40 -22.40 10.24
CA ARG A 320 -1.51 -23.10 11.53
C ARG A 320 -1.06 -24.57 11.36
N PRO A 321 -0.44 -25.19 12.39
CA PRO A 321 -0.06 -24.62 13.69
C PRO A 321 1.25 -23.82 13.68
N GLU A 322 2.08 -23.94 12.63
CA GLU A 322 3.40 -23.31 12.55
C GLU A 322 3.31 -21.78 12.67
N LEU A 323 2.41 -21.15 11.92
CA LEU A 323 2.19 -19.71 11.95
C LEU A 323 1.92 -19.21 13.37
N ARG A 324 1.05 -19.91 14.10
CA ARG A 324 0.73 -19.54 15.49
C ARG A 324 2.02 -19.55 16.31
N GLY A 325 2.79 -20.64 16.30
CA GLY A 325 4.01 -20.75 17.11
C GLY A 325 5.01 -19.62 16.85
N LEU A 326 5.21 -19.27 15.58
CA LEU A 326 6.11 -18.18 15.17
C LEU A 326 5.59 -16.79 15.61
N VAL A 327 4.28 -16.55 15.52
CA VAL A 327 3.68 -15.29 15.98
C VAL A 327 3.71 -15.18 17.50
N ASP A 328 3.48 -16.28 18.23
CA ASP A 328 3.57 -16.31 19.69
C ASP A 328 4.99 -15.95 20.17
N GLU A 329 6.02 -16.55 19.55
CA GLU A 329 7.43 -16.27 19.84
C GLU A 329 7.76 -14.79 19.57
N ALA A 330 7.35 -14.27 18.41
CA ALA A 330 7.59 -12.88 18.04
C ALA A 330 6.90 -11.89 19.01
N LEU A 331 5.65 -12.15 19.40
CA LEU A 331 4.94 -11.32 20.38
C LEU A 331 5.56 -11.42 21.77
N ALA A 332 6.06 -12.60 22.17
CA ALA A 332 6.79 -12.75 23.42
C ALA A 332 8.09 -11.91 23.43
N ALA A 333 8.81 -11.88 22.32
CA ALA A 333 10.00 -11.04 22.17
C ALA A 333 9.66 -9.54 22.26
N LEU A 334 8.60 -9.09 21.57
CA LEU A 334 8.14 -7.70 21.63
C LEU A 334 7.64 -7.30 23.02
N ALA A 335 6.98 -8.23 23.74
CA ALA A 335 6.52 -8.05 25.11
C ALA A 335 7.69 -7.84 26.09
N ALA A 336 8.81 -8.53 25.85
CA ALA A 336 10.03 -8.39 26.63
C ALA A 336 10.89 -7.16 26.24
N GLY A 337 10.45 -6.34 25.28
CA GLY A 337 11.20 -5.18 24.79
C GLY A 337 12.26 -5.50 23.73
N GLY A 338 12.25 -6.72 23.17
CA GLY A 338 13.07 -7.06 22.00
C GLY A 338 12.56 -6.34 20.75
N SER A 339 13.48 -5.84 19.93
CA SER A 339 13.22 -5.17 18.64
C SER A 339 13.73 -5.99 17.47
#